data_AF-A0AAP0JFI9-F1
#
_entry.id   AF-A0AAP0JFI9-F1
#
_cell.length_a   1.000
_cell.length_b   1.000
_cell.length_c   1.000
_cell.angle_alpha   90.00
_cell.angle_beta   90.00
_cell.angle_gamma   90.00
#
_symmetry.space_group_name_H-M   'P 1'
#
loop_
_entity.id
_entity.type
_entity.pdbx_description
1 polymer ?
#
loop_
_entity_poly.entity_id
_entity_poly.type
_entity_poly.pdbx_seq_one_letter_code
_entity_poly.pdbx_strand_id
1 'polypeptide(L)'
;MDRNLKRFWLCASFRTCFGRLTWITTTEEIDFIIELVPGTKSISIPPYRMAPRELEELRKRLQELSEKGFITPSISPWGALRSVCEEEGRYFETCIDYRQLNKVTVKNKYPLPRIDDLFDQLRGAQFFSKIDLRSGYHQLRIREDDRYITAFSTRYGHYQFTVMPFGLTNAPAMFMDLMHRVMRPYLDRFVIVFIDDILVYSKTREDHEQHLRETLQTLREHRLYAKFSKCEFWLSEVKFLGHVVGAAGIAVDPAKIQAILDWPAPTSVTEIRSFLGLAGYYRRFVKDFSKIASPMTKLTQKDVKFHWSDECEEAFAQLKKLLTTAPVLILSEAGKGFMVYTDASRMGLGCVLMQEKWYKVAYASRHQDT
;
A
#
# COMPACT_ATOMS: atom_id res chain seq x y z
N MET A 1 -15.72 28.86 8.93
CA MET A 1 -16.76 28.27 9.82
C MET A 1 -17.34 26.94 9.30
N ASP A 2 -16.74 26.23 8.32
CA ASP A 2 -17.54 25.37 7.42
C ASP A 2 -16.96 23.97 7.07
N ARG A 3 -15.72 23.63 7.47
CA ARG A 3 -15.16 22.27 7.24
C ARG A 3 -15.71 21.23 8.22
N ASN A 4 -15.88 21.61 9.49
CA ASN A 4 -16.40 20.70 10.51
C ASN A 4 -17.90 20.42 10.33
N LEU A 5 -18.74 21.43 10.06
CA LEU A 5 -20.18 21.20 9.86
C LEU A 5 -20.51 20.27 8.67
N LYS A 6 -19.84 20.43 7.52
CA LYS A 6 -20.04 19.53 6.37
C LYS A 6 -19.49 18.13 6.61
N ARG A 7 -18.33 18.00 7.29
CA ARG A 7 -17.80 16.70 7.75
C ARG A 7 -18.81 15.99 8.65
N PHE A 8 -19.43 16.73 9.58
CA PHE A 8 -20.46 16.20 10.48
C PHE A 8 -21.75 15.80 9.73
N TRP A 9 -22.23 16.59 8.76
CA TRP A 9 -23.47 16.28 8.03
C TRP A 9 -23.35 15.10 7.06
N LEU A 10 -22.25 15.02 6.30
CA LEU A 10 -22.00 13.90 5.39
C LEU A 10 -21.83 12.59 6.18
N CYS A 11 -21.11 12.65 7.31
CA CYS A 11 -20.91 11.47 8.17
C CYS A 11 -22.17 11.08 8.94
N ALA A 12 -23.03 12.03 9.29
CA ALA A 12 -24.34 11.75 9.88
C ALA A 12 -25.26 11.02 8.89
N SER A 13 -25.26 11.44 7.62
CA SER A 13 -26.10 10.85 6.56
C SER A 13 -25.62 9.46 6.11
N PHE A 14 -24.33 9.17 6.24
CA PHE A 14 -23.71 7.88 5.89
C PHE A 14 -23.17 7.12 7.11
N ARG A 15 -23.78 7.32 8.28
CA ARG A 15 -23.33 6.70 9.54
C ARG A 15 -23.22 5.17 9.46
N THR A 16 -24.00 4.54 8.58
CA THR A 16 -23.94 3.11 8.29
C THR A 16 -22.60 2.68 7.68
N CYS A 17 -21.97 3.49 6.82
CA CYS A 17 -20.64 3.19 6.24
C CYS A 17 -19.51 3.26 7.28
N PHE A 18 -19.75 3.90 8.43
CA PHE A 18 -18.79 4.08 9.52
C PHE A 18 -19.14 3.26 10.78
N GLY A 19 -20.10 2.34 10.66
CA GLY A 19 -20.58 1.50 11.76
C GLY A 19 -19.56 0.46 12.25
N ARG A 20 -19.95 -0.32 13.29
CA ARG A 20 -19.24 -1.56 13.61
C ARG A 20 -19.44 -2.55 12.46
N LEU A 21 -18.40 -3.32 12.12
CA LEU A 21 -18.54 -4.48 11.23
C LEU A 21 -19.48 -5.45 11.95
N THR A 22 -20.76 -5.43 11.57
CA THR A 22 -21.79 -6.26 12.21
C THR A 22 -22.05 -7.52 11.40
N TRP A 23 -21.77 -7.52 10.09
CA TRP A 23 -22.03 -8.64 9.21
C TRP A 23 -20.97 -8.74 8.11
N ILE A 24 -20.73 -9.97 7.67
CA ILE A 24 -19.84 -10.33 6.59
C ILE A 24 -20.42 -9.81 5.27
N THR A 25 -19.62 -9.07 4.52
CA THR A 25 -20.10 -8.24 3.40
C THR A 25 -19.63 -8.79 2.09
N THR A 26 -20.36 -9.76 1.56
CA THR A 26 -20.35 -10.05 0.12
C THR A 26 -21.53 -10.94 -0.22
N THR A 27 -22.21 -10.61 -1.31
CA THR A 27 -23.05 -11.53 -2.08
C THR A 27 -22.16 -12.64 -2.64
N GLU A 28 -22.71 -13.82 -2.90
CA GLU A 28 -21.98 -15.05 -3.29
C GLU A 28 -21.08 -14.92 -4.54
N GLU A 29 -21.18 -13.83 -5.31
CA GLU A 29 -20.41 -13.60 -6.54
C GLU A 29 -18.94 -13.18 -6.35
N ILE A 30 -18.51 -12.77 -5.14
CA ILE A 30 -17.14 -12.27 -4.91
C ILE A 30 -16.50 -12.93 -3.68
N ASP A 31 -16.54 -14.25 -3.64
CA ASP A 31 -15.80 -15.00 -2.62
C ASP A 31 -14.30 -15.04 -2.95
N PHE A 32 -13.46 -14.95 -1.92
CA PHE A 32 -12.02 -15.17 -2.00
C PHE A 32 -11.74 -16.65 -2.20
N ILE A 33 -11.12 -16.96 -3.34
CA ILE A 33 -10.76 -18.31 -3.76
C ILE A 33 -9.28 -18.56 -3.47
N ILE A 34 -8.96 -19.71 -2.90
CA ILE A 34 -7.59 -20.14 -2.62
C ILE A 34 -7.23 -21.31 -3.53
N GLU A 35 -6.56 -21.00 -4.64
CA GLU A 35 -6.04 -22.03 -5.54
C GLU A 35 -4.69 -22.54 -5.06
N LEU A 36 -4.59 -23.85 -4.86
CA LEU A 36 -3.35 -24.54 -4.50
C LEU A 36 -2.72 -25.17 -5.74
N VAL A 37 -1.39 -25.28 -5.74
CA VAL A 37 -0.67 -26.00 -6.79
C VAL A 37 -1.15 -27.47 -6.80
N PRO A 38 -1.47 -28.06 -7.97
CA PRO A 38 -1.91 -29.45 -8.06
C PRO A 38 -0.94 -30.42 -7.38
N GLY A 39 -1.46 -31.35 -6.58
CA GLY A 39 -0.65 -32.33 -5.85
C GLY A 39 -0.09 -31.84 -4.50
N THR A 40 -0.48 -30.66 -4.03
CA THR A 40 -0.07 -30.13 -2.72
C THR A 40 -0.62 -30.98 -1.57
N LYS A 41 0.27 -31.39 -0.65
CA LYS A 41 -0.13 -32.01 0.62
C LYS A 41 -0.45 -30.94 1.67
N SER A 42 -1.36 -31.26 2.58
CA SER A 42 -1.70 -30.38 3.70
C SER A 42 -0.49 -30.10 4.58
N ILE A 43 -0.31 -28.84 4.97
CA ILE A 43 0.78 -28.39 5.83
C ILE A 43 0.19 -28.11 7.22
N SER A 44 0.71 -28.78 8.25
CA SER A 44 0.33 -28.53 9.64
C SER A 44 1.58 -28.29 10.48
N ILE A 45 1.62 -27.13 11.13
CA ILE A 45 2.73 -26.67 11.96
C ILE A 45 2.25 -26.67 13.43
N PRO A 46 2.95 -27.36 14.34
CA PRO A 46 2.54 -27.39 15.74
C PRO A 46 2.69 -26.01 16.40
N PRO A 47 1.82 -25.63 17.35
CA PRO A 47 1.95 -24.38 18.08
C PRO A 47 3.22 -24.36 18.93
N TYR A 48 3.90 -23.21 18.99
CA TYR A 48 5.05 -23.02 19.87
C TYR A 48 4.62 -22.71 21.31
N ARG A 49 5.57 -22.83 22.25
CA ARG A 49 5.36 -22.54 23.66
C ARG A 49 5.23 -21.01 23.87
N MET A 50 4.08 -20.59 24.38
CA MET A 50 3.78 -19.18 24.68
C MET A 50 3.89 -18.89 26.18
N ALA A 51 4.24 -17.65 26.53
CA ALA A 51 4.22 -17.14 27.89
C ALA A 51 2.77 -16.94 28.40
N PRO A 52 2.53 -16.95 29.73
CA PRO A 52 1.17 -16.79 30.28
C PRO A 52 0.44 -15.51 29.82
N ARG A 53 1.15 -14.39 29.67
CA ARG A 53 0.56 -13.12 29.18
C ARG A 53 0.11 -13.21 27.73
N GLU A 54 0.92 -13.83 26.87
CA GLU A 54 0.57 -14.07 25.46
C GLU A 54 -0.67 -14.96 25.34
N LEU A 55 -0.81 -15.94 26.24
CA LEU A 55 -1.95 -16.86 26.28
C LEU A 55 -3.27 -16.16 26.65
N GLU A 56 -3.23 -15.19 27.57
CA GLU A 56 -4.40 -14.41 27.96
C GLU A 56 -4.91 -13.53 26.80
N GLU A 57 -3.99 -12.82 26.14
CA GLU A 57 -4.30 -12.01 24.95
C GLU A 57 -4.79 -12.89 23.79
N LEU A 58 -4.15 -14.05 23.59
CA LEU A 58 -4.59 -15.08 22.63
C LEU A 58 -6.06 -15.45 22.85
N ARG A 59 -6.44 -15.77 24.09
CA ARG A 59 -7.81 -16.17 24.44
C ARG A 59 -8.80 -15.05 24.16
N LYS A 60 -8.50 -13.82 24.59
CA LYS A 60 -9.34 -12.65 24.36
C LYS A 60 -9.58 -12.42 22.87
N ARG A 61 -8.53 -12.50 22.04
CA ARG A 61 -8.63 -12.31 20.59
C ARG A 61 -9.40 -13.43 19.89
N LEU A 62 -9.20 -14.69 20.29
CA LEU A 62 -9.99 -15.80 19.76
C LEU A 62 -11.49 -15.58 20.03
N GLN A 63 -11.83 -15.14 21.24
CA GLN A 63 -13.20 -14.83 21.60
C GLN A 63 -13.75 -13.68 20.74
N GLU A 64 -13.03 -12.57 20.62
CA GLU A 64 -13.46 -11.44 19.78
C GLU A 64 -13.65 -11.81 18.30
N LEU A 65 -12.79 -12.68 17.75
CA LEU A 65 -12.90 -13.13 16.36
C LEU A 65 -14.07 -14.11 16.17
N SER A 66 -14.31 -14.97 17.16
CA SER A 66 -15.41 -15.94 17.15
C SER A 66 -16.77 -15.24 17.31
N GLU A 67 -16.88 -14.27 18.22
CA GLU A 67 -18.09 -13.46 18.43
C GLU A 67 -18.47 -12.64 17.19
N LYS A 68 -17.48 -12.23 16.39
CA LYS A 68 -17.70 -11.56 15.10
C LYS A 68 -18.00 -12.53 13.95
N GLY A 69 -17.89 -13.83 14.18
CA GLY A 69 -18.07 -14.87 13.16
C GLY A 69 -16.94 -14.93 12.12
N PHE A 70 -15.78 -14.31 12.38
CA PHE A 70 -14.63 -14.32 11.45
C PHE A 70 -13.86 -15.65 11.46
N ILE A 71 -13.96 -16.38 12.56
CA ILE A 71 -13.37 -17.72 12.70
C ILE A 71 -14.41 -18.72 13.20
N THR A 72 -14.20 -19.97 12.83
CA THR A 72 -15.00 -21.11 13.29
C THR A 72 -14.09 -22.27 13.70
N PRO A 73 -14.49 -23.14 14.64
CA PRO A 73 -13.74 -24.36 14.94
C PRO A 73 -13.55 -25.20 13.68
N SER A 74 -12.37 -25.78 13.50
CA SER A 74 -12.01 -26.53 12.29
C SER A 74 -11.37 -27.86 12.63
N ILE A 75 -11.67 -28.88 11.83
CA ILE A 75 -11.02 -30.20 11.85
C ILE A 75 -10.08 -30.38 10.63
N SER A 76 -9.69 -29.28 9.99
CA SER A 76 -8.87 -29.29 8.78
C SER A 76 -7.50 -29.96 9.03
N PRO A 77 -6.97 -30.70 8.04
CA PRO A 77 -5.61 -31.21 8.09
C PRO A 77 -4.54 -30.10 7.91
N TRP A 78 -4.95 -28.89 7.53
CA TRP A 78 -4.07 -27.71 7.48
C TRP A 78 -3.94 -27.07 8.85
N GLY A 79 -2.75 -26.54 9.16
CA GLY A 79 -2.51 -25.83 10.40
C GLY A 79 -1.39 -24.82 10.24
N ALA A 80 -1.74 -23.57 9.96
CA ALA A 80 -0.79 -22.47 10.03
C ALA A 80 -0.42 -22.15 11.48
N LEU A 81 0.80 -21.65 11.67
CA LEU A 81 1.27 -21.24 12.98
C LEU A 81 0.76 -19.84 13.30
N ARG A 82 0.26 -19.64 14.53
CA ARG A 82 -0.08 -18.30 15.02
C ARG A 82 1.13 -17.64 15.66
N SER A 83 1.49 -16.45 15.21
CA SER A 83 2.50 -15.59 15.81
C SER A 83 1.84 -14.45 16.58
N VAL A 84 2.43 -14.09 17.71
CA VAL A 84 2.05 -12.90 18.48
C VAL A 84 3.00 -11.77 18.10
N CYS A 85 2.46 -10.62 17.71
CA CYS A 85 3.25 -9.41 17.47
C CYS A 85 3.23 -8.53 18.72
N GLU A 86 4.42 -8.27 19.27
CA GLU A 86 4.66 -7.33 20.36
C GLU A 86 5.45 -6.14 19.82
N GLU A 87 4.98 -4.93 20.12
CA GLU A 87 5.69 -3.69 19.85
C GLU A 87 5.64 -2.88 21.16
N GLU A 88 6.73 -2.22 21.58
CA GLU A 88 6.74 -1.36 22.78
C GLU A 88 6.02 -1.91 24.05
N GLY A 89 6.08 -3.22 24.32
CA GLY A 89 5.42 -3.86 25.47
C GLY A 89 3.90 -4.04 25.36
N ARG A 90 3.31 -3.82 24.19
CA ARG A 90 1.89 -4.05 23.89
C ARG A 90 1.73 -5.10 22.80
N TYR A 91 0.76 -5.99 22.97
CA TYR A 91 0.41 -7.00 21.96
C TYR A 91 -0.63 -6.42 21.00
N PHE A 92 -0.23 -6.23 19.73
CA PHE A 92 -1.03 -5.45 18.78
C PHE A 92 -1.93 -6.30 17.90
N GLU A 93 -1.43 -7.43 17.42
CA GLU A 93 -2.16 -8.21 16.45
C GLU A 93 -1.79 -9.69 16.50
N THR A 94 -2.81 -10.50 16.27
CA THR A 94 -2.63 -11.92 16.00
C THR A 94 -2.30 -12.06 14.54
N CYS A 95 -1.03 -12.32 14.23
CA CYS A 95 -0.62 -12.62 12.86
C CYS A 95 -0.56 -14.14 12.68
N ILE A 96 -1.12 -14.64 11.60
CA ILE A 96 -1.00 -16.06 11.26
C ILE A 96 0.07 -16.17 10.21
N ASP A 97 1.04 -17.02 10.48
CA ASP A 97 2.16 -17.28 9.61
C ASP A 97 1.74 -18.22 8.48
N TYR A 98 1.19 -17.61 7.44
CA TYR A 98 0.86 -18.28 6.19
C TYR A 98 2.06 -18.44 5.25
N ARG A 99 3.33 -18.22 5.67
CA ARG A 99 4.48 -18.31 4.75
C ARG A 99 4.57 -19.64 4.02
N GLN A 100 4.27 -20.76 4.68
CA GLN A 100 4.29 -22.09 4.04
C GLN A 100 3.10 -22.27 3.10
N LEU A 101 1.91 -21.81 3.50
CA LEU A 101 0.72 -21.81 2.63
C LEU A 101 0.96 -20.96 1.36
N ASN A 102 1.50 -19.76 1.54
CA ASN A 102 1.83 -18.81 0.48
C ASN A 102 2.81 -19.35 -0.58
N LYS A 103 3.64 -20.35 -0.25
CA LYS A 103 4.53 -21.00 -1.21
C LYS A 103 3.80 -21.97 -2.14
N VAL A 104 2.72 -22.57 -1.65
CA VAL A 104 1.94 -23.61 -2.35
C VAL A 104 0.64 -23.07 -2.96
N THR A 105 0.31 -21.80 -2.70
CA THR A 105 -0.78 -21.09 -3.36
C THR A 105 -0.35 -20.61 -4.75
N VAL A 106 -1.21 -20.79 -5.74
CA VAL A 106 -1.03 -20.23 -7.09
C VAL A 106 -1.12 -18.70 -6.99
N LYS A 107 -0.04 -18.01 -7.36
CA LYS A 107 0.06 -16.55 -7.21
C LYS A 107 -0.81 -15.84 -8.23
N ASN A 108 -1.77 -15.05 -7.74
CA ASN A 108 -2.53 -14.14 -8.58
C ASN A 108 -1.65 -12.93 -8.95
N LYS A 109 -1.45 -12.70 -10.25
CA LYS A 109 -0.71 -11.56 -10.79
C LYS A 109 -1.66 -10.45 -11.24
N TYR A 110 -2.60 -10.08 -10.37
CA TYR A 110 -3.48 -8.94 -10.66
C TYR A 110 -2.63 -7.69 -10.91
N PRO A 111 -2.83 -6.97 -12.02
CA PRO A 111 -2.00 -5.82 -12.36
C PRO A 111 -2.31 -4.68 -11.39
N LEU A 112 -1.34 -4.33 -10.55
CA LEU A 112 -1.42 -3.10 -9.78
C LEU A 112 -1.12 -1.92 -10.69
N PRO A 113 -1.92 -0.83 -10.63
CA PRO A 113 -1.66 0.37 -11.41
C PRO A 113 -0.28 0.93 -11.04
N ARG A 114 0.42 1.50 -12.03
CA ARG A 114 1.68 2.19 -11.74
C ARG A 114 1.36 3.46 -10.99
N ILE A 115 2.18 3.75 -9.99
CA ILE A 115 2.02 4.92 -9.13
C ILE A 115 2.06 6.22 -9.95
N ASP A 116 2.91 6.27 -10.98
CA ASP A 116 2.97 7.41 -11.89
C ASP A 116 1.65 7.62 -12.65
N ASP A 117 1.00 6.53 -13.11
CA ASP A 117 -0.29 6.60 -13.81
C ASP A 117 -1.39 7.13 -12.87
N LEU A 118 -1.38 6.71 -11.60
CA LEU A 118 -2.31 7.20 -10.60
C LEU A 118 -2.11 8.70 -10.34
N PHE A 119 -0.86 9.15 -10.32
CA PHE A 119 -0.54 10.55 -10.12
C PHE A 119 -0.98 11.43 -11.28
N ASP A 120 -0.83 10.97 -12.52
CA ASP A 120 -1.26 11.72 -13.70
C ASP A 120 -2.77 12.02 -13.72
N GLN A 121 -3.58 11.21 -13.04
CA GLN A 121 -5.02 11.42 -12.87
C GLN A 121 -5.36 12.58 -11.91
N LEU A 122 -4.49 12.90 -10.95
CA LEU A 122 -4.72 13.95 -9.93
C LEU A 122 -4.57 15.38 -10.49
N ARG A 123 -4.45 15.50 -11.82
CA ARG A 123 -4.19 16.74 -12.53
C ARG A 123 -5.28 17.78 -12.31
N GLY A 124 -4.85 18.96 -11.84
CA GLY A 124 -5.72 20.10 -11.59
C GLY A 124 -6.69 19.90 -10.42
N ALA A 125 -6.57 18.79 -9.67
CA ALA A 125 -7.33 18.60 -8.46
C ALA A 125 -6.86 19.58 -7.37
N GLN A 126 -7.82 20.16 -6.66
CA GLN A 126 -7.59 21.10 -5.56
C GLN A 126 -8.16 20.59 -4.24
N PHE A 127 -9.09 19.64 -4.32
CA PHE A 127 -9.78 19.05 -3.16
C PHE A 127 -9.56 17.55 -3.17
N PHE A 128 -9.13 17.03 -2.02
CA PHE A 128 -8.81 15.63 -1.81
C PHE A 128 -9.52 15.11 -0.57
N SER A 129 -9.97 13.86 -0.62
CA SER A 129 -10.47 13.13 0.53
C SER A 129 -9.98 11.69 0.45
N LYS A 130 -9.44 11.21 1.56
CA LYS A 130 -8.90 9.86 1.71
C LYS A 130 -9.82 9.04 2.60
N ILE A 131 -10.32 7.93 2.07
CA ILE A 131 -11.17 6.99 2.78
C ILE A 131 -10.37 5.69 2.99
N ASP A 132 -10.11 5.36 4.26
CA ASP A 132 -9.43 4.12 4.68
C ASP A 132 -10.49 3.07 5.01
N LEU A 133 -10.45 1.92 4.33
CA LEU A 133 -11.36 0.82 4.58
C LEU A 133 -10.98 0.05 5.85
N ARG A 134 -11.97 -0.24 6.69
CA ARG A 134 -11.73 -0.87 8.00
C ARG A 134 -11.35 -2.33 7.83
N SER A 135 -10.10 -2.69 8.13
CA SER A 135 -9.65 -4.09 8.06
C SER A 135 -10.09 -4.74 6.75
N GLY A 136 -9.75 -4.10 5.61
CA GLY A 136 -10.32 -4.38 4.29
C GLY A 136 -10.45 -5.87 3.97
N TYR A 137 -9.44 -6.66 4.32
CA TYR A 137 -9.46 -8.11 4.08
C TYR A 137 -10.57 -8.87 4.84
N HIS A 138 -10.85 -8.54 6.10
CA HIS A 138 -11.91 -9.21 6.87
C HIS A 138 -13.34 -8.88 6.36
N GLN A 139 -13.49 -7.99 5.38
CA GLN A 139 -14.77 -7.70 4.72
C GLN A 139 -15.08 -8.70 3.60
N LEU A 140 -14.08 -9.41 3.08
CA LEU A 140 -14.23 -10.38 2.00
C LEU A 140 -14.42 -11.78 2.54
N ARG A 141 -15.43 -12.50 2.06
CA ARG A 141 -15.67 -13.91 2.41
C ARG A 141 -14.62 -14.81 1.78
N ILE A 142 -14.30 -15.91 2.45
CA ILE A 142 -13.63 -17.04 1.80
C ILE A 142 -14.69 -18.00 1.31
N ARG A 143 -14.52 -18.49 0.08
CA ARG A 143 -15.34 -19.55 -0.51
C ARG A 143 -15.42 -20.72 0.47
N GLU A 144 -16.63 -21.26 0.67
CA GLU A 144 -16.87 -22.30 1.68
C GLU A 144 -15.92 -23.48 1.58
N ASP A 145 -15.70 -23.93 0.34
CA ASP A 145 -14.81 -25.04 0.03
C ASP A 145 -13.34 -24.73 0.30
N ASP A 146 -12.93 -23.47 0.42
CA ASP A 146 -11.53 -23.08 0.62
C ASP A 146 -11.22 -22.68 2.07
N ARG A 147 -12.24 -22.52 2.93
CA ARG A 147 -12.06 -22.09 4.33
C ARG A 147 -11.08 -22.97 5.09
N TYR A 148 -11.13 -24.28 4.86
CA TYR A 148 -10.27 -25.27 5.53
C TYR A 148 -8.76 -25.03 5.29
N ILE A 149 -8.38 -24.39 4.18
CA ILE A 149 -6.98 -24.10 3.84
C ILE A 149 -6.39 -23.04 4.77
N THR A 150 -7.23 -22.14 5.28
CA THR A 150 -6.85 -21.09 6.24
C THR A 150 -6.81 -21.54 7.68
N ALA A 151 -6.88 -22.85 7.92
CA ALA A 151 -6.93 -23.34 9.28
C ALA A 151 -5.60 -23.11 10.01
N PHE A 152 -5.69 -22.76 11.29
CA PHE A 152 -4.56 -22.43 12.15
C PHE A 152 -4.71 -23.09 13.51
N SER A 153 -3.57 -23.52 14.04
CA SER A 153 -3.46 -24.23 15.31
C SER A 153 -3.14 -23.28 16.46
N THR A 154 -3.87 -23.41 17.56
CA THR A 154 -3.58 -22.72 18.82
C THR A 154 -3.58 -23.70 19.98
N ARG A 155 -3.09 -23.27 21.15
CA ARG A 155 -3.17 -24.07 22.39
C ARG A 155 -4.61 -24.37 22.82
N TYR A 156 -5.58 -23.54 22.42
CA TYR A 156 -6.98 -23.65 22.85
C TYR A 156 -7.86 -24.38 21.84
N GLY A 157 -7.32 -24.76 20.70
CA GLY A 157 -8.07 -25.43 19.65
C GLY A 157 -7.60 -25.06 18.26
N HIS A 158 -8.31 -25.63 17.30
CA HIS A 158 -8.06 -25.50 15.89
C HIS A 158 -9.20 -24.71 15.24
N TYR A 159 -8.84 -23.69 14.47
CA TYR A 159 -9.82 -22.73 13.92
C TYR A 159 -9.52 -22.48 12.45
N GLN A 160 -10.54 -22.08 11.69
CA GLN A 160 -10.42 -21.64 10.31
C GLN A 160 -11.14 -20.31 10.12
N PHE A 161 -10.72 -19.53 9.12
CA PHE A 161 -11.37 -18.27 8.80
C PHE A 161 -12.57 -18.45 7.89
N THR A 162 -13.59 -17.62 8.11
CA THR A 162 -14.74 -17.44 7.22
C THR A 162 -14.57 -16.23 6.30
N VAL A 163 -13.72 -15.29 6.71
CA VAL A 163 -13.37 -14.06 6.00
C VAL A 163 -11.87 -14.01 5.73
N MET A 164 -11.44 -13.34 4.68
CA MET A 164 -10.05 -13.36 4.23
C MET A 164 -9.10 -12.81 5.32
N PRO A 165 -8.21 -13.63 5.92
CA PRO A 165 -7.28 -13.18 6.94
C PRO A 165 -6.11 -12.41 6.34
N PHE A 166 -5.47 -11.60 7.18
CA PHE A 166 -4.17 -11.03 6.86
C PHE A 166 -3.10 -12.12 6.66
N GLY A 167 -2.12 -11.82 5.80
CA GLY A 167 -0.94 -12.68 5.57
C GLY A 167 -1.05 -13.61 4.37
N LEU A 168 -2.20 -13.72 3.70
CA LEU A 168 -2.34 -14.48 2.46
C LEU A 168 -1.78 -13.70 1.26
N THR A 169 -1.03 -14.38 0.39
CA THR A 169 -0.32 -13.75 -0.75
C THR A 169 -1.25 -13.06 -1.74
N ASN A 170 -2.43 -13.63 -2.00
CA ASN A 170 -3.37 -13.10 -2.98
C ASN A 170 -4.36 -12.09 -2.39
N ALA A 171 -4.32 -11.81 -1.09
CA ALA A 171 -5.29 -10.93 -0.45
C ALA A 171 -5.31 -9.50 -1.01
N PRO A 172 -4.15 -8.82 -1.21
CA PRO A 172 -4.14 -7.49 -1.83
C PRO A 172 -4.67 -7.49 -3.26
N ALA A 173 -4.33 -8.52 -4.04
CA ALA A 173 -4.74 -8.65 -5.44
C ALA A 173 -6.27 -8.80 -5.58
N MET A 174 -6.86 -9.68 -4.77
CA MET A 174 -8.31 -9.90 -4.78
C MET A 174 -9.08 -8.69 -4.24
N PHE A 175 -8.54 -8.02 -3.22
CA PHE A 175 -9.14 -6.79 -2.71
C PHE A 175 -9.12 -5.67 -3.77
N MET A 176 -8.03 -5.54 -4.51
CA MET A 176 -7.93 -4.61 -5.64
C MET A 176 -8.93 -4.92 -6.75
N ASP A 177 -9.11 -6.19 -7.13
CA ASP A 177 -10.12 -6.60 -8.12
C ASP A 177 -11.53 -6.24 -7.66
N LEU A 178 -11.88 -6.55 -6.40
CA LEU A 178 -13.16 -6.15 -5.81
C LEU A 178 -13.36 -4.63 -5.90
N MET A 179 -12.40 -3.85 -5.41
CA MET A 179 -12.52 -2.40 -5.43
C MET A 179 -12.60 -1.83 -6.85
N HIS A 180 -11.86 -2.41 -7.81
CA HIS A 180 -11.96 -2.01 -9.21
C HIS A 180 -13.34 -2.29 -9.78
N ARG A 181 -13.97 -3.41 -9.45
CA ARG A 181 -15.34 -3.73 -9.88
C ARG A 181 -16.37 -2.78 -9.27
N VAL A 182 -16.27 -2.55 -7.97
CA VAL A 182 -17.18 -1.68 -7.20
C VAL A 182 -17.06 -0.22 -7.63
N MET A 183 -15.84 0.28 -7.80
CA MET A 183 -15.57 1.68 -8.14
C MET A 183 -15.46 1.94 -9.64
N ARG A 184 -15.65 0.91 -10.49
CA ARG A 184 -15.51 0.98 -11.96
C ARG A 184 -16.13 2.23 -12.60
N PRO A 185 -17.34 2.69 -12.20
CA PRO A 185 -17.95 3.88 -12.81
C PRO A 185 -17.21 5.20 -12.55
N TYR A 186 -16.31 5.22 -11.57
CA TYR A 186 -15.66 6.41 -11.02
C TYR A 186 -14.13 6.40 -11.19
N LEU A 187 -13.55 5.23 -11.51
CA LEU A 187 -12.14 5.10 -11.89
C LEU A 187 -11.82 6.02 -13.07
N ASP A 188 -10.61 6.57 -13.07
CA ASP A 188 -10.10 7.51 -14.08
C ASP A 188 -10.91 8.82 -14.22
N ARG A 189 -11.86 9.08 -13.30
CA ARG A 189 -12.69 10.29 -13.30
C ARG A 189 -12.45 11.15 -12.05
N PHE A 190 -12.68 10.57 -10.88
CA PHE A 190 -12.54 11.27 -9.60
C PHE A 190 -12.18 10.35 -8.42
N VAL A 191 -12.04 9.03 -8.66
CA VAL A 191 -11.63 8.05 -7.66
C VAL A 191 -10.36 7.35 -8.12
N ILE A 192 -9.38 7.27 -7.21
CA ILE A 192 -8.25 6.35 -7.28
C ILE A 192 -8.38 5.34 -6.15
N VAL A 193 -8.18 4.07 -6.48
CA VAL A 193 -8.13 2.98 -5.51
C VAL A 193 -6.71 2.45 -5.44
N PHE A 194 -6.19 2.28 -4.22
CA PHE A 194 -4.95 1.55 -3.98
C PHE A 194 -5.03 0.73 -2.70
N ILE A 195 -5.18 -0.58 -2.86
CA ILE A 195 -5.40 -1.58 -1.82
C ILE A 195 -6.55 -1.13 -0.92
N ASP A 196 -6.28 -0.76 0.33
CA ASP A 196 -7.29 -0.38 1.34
C ASP A 196 -7.64 1.11 1.31
N ASP A 197 -6.94 1.92 0.52
CA ASP A 197 -7.10 3.37 0.42
C ASP A 197 -7.90 3.76 -0.83
N ILE A 198 -8.96 4.54 -0.62
CA ILE A 198 -9.72 5.20 -1.69
C ILE A 198 -9.44 6.70 -1.61
N LEU A 199 -8.86 7.25 -2.68
CA LEU A 199 -8.62 8.67 -2.83
C LEU A 199 -9.66 9.28 -3.76
N VAL A 200 -10.48 10.18 -3.23
CA VAL A 200 -11.42 11.01 -3.99
C VAL A 200 -10.75 12.36 -4.26
N TYR A 201 -10.74 12.80 -5.52
CA TYR A 201 -10.10 14.05 -5.94
C TYR A 201 -11.01 14.87 -6.84
N SER A 202 -10.96 16.19 -6.76
CA SER A 202 -11.85 17.08 -7.52
C SER A 202 -11.25 18.47 -7.74
N LYS A 203 -11.73 19.18 -8.77
CA LYS A 203 -11.27 20.51 -9.14
C LYS A 203 -11.98 21.62 -8.36
N THR A 204 -13.30 21.48 -8.20
CA THR A 204 -14.15 22.45 -7.48
C THR A 204 -14.67 21.83 -6.17
N ARG A 205 -15.15 22.70 -5.28
CA ARG A 205 -15.69 22.27 -3.99
C ARG A 205 -17.04 21.57 -4.17
N GLU A 206 -17.84 22.06 -5.11
CA GLU A 206 -19.18 21.57 -5.44
C GLU A 206 -19.09 20.15 -6.03
N ASP A 207 -18.19 19.95 -7.01
CA ASP A 207 -17.93 18.62 -7.58
C ASP A 207 -17.47 17.65 -6.51
N HIS A 208 -16.59 18.11 -5.59
CA HIS A 208 -16.08 17.24 -4.52
C HIS A 208 -17.17 16.76 -3.57
N GLU A 209 -18.19 17.59 -3.31
CA GLU A 209 -19.34 17.20 -2.49
C GLU A 209 -20.12 16.05 -3.15
N GLN A 210 -20.35 16.17 -4.45
CA GLN A 210 -21.06 15.17 -5.24
C GLN A 210 -20.26 13.88 -5.37
N HIS A 211 -18.98 13.98 -5.71
CA HIS A 211 -18.07 12.83 -5.81
C HIS A 211 -17.96 12.04 -4.51
N LEU A 212 -17.87 12.74 -3.37
CA LEU A 212 -17.88 12.10 -2.05
C LEU A 212 -19.20 11.38 -1.78
N ARG A 213 -20.34 11.98 -2.13
CA ARG A 213 -21.65 11.37 -1.96
C ARG A 213 -21.78 10.08 -2.78
N GLU A 214 -21.39 10.12 -4.05
CA GLU A 214 -21.42 8.94 -4.94
C GLU A 214 -20.51 7.82 -4.43
N THR A 215 -19.29 8.17 -4.00
CA THR A 215 -18.33 7.21 -3.43
C THR A 215 -18.89 6.55 -2.17
N LEU A 216 -19.38 7.34 -1.20
CA LEU A 216 -19.93 6.81 0.05
C LEU A 216 -21.23 6.03 -0.15
N GLN A 217 -22.05 6.42 -1.12
CA GLN A 217 -23.25 5.68 -1.51
C GLN A 217 -22.88 4.31 -2.10
N THR A 218 -21.89 4.25 -2.98
CA THR A 218 -21.41 2.99 -3.56
C THR A 218 -20.85 2.06 -2.49
N LEU A 219 -20.08 2.59 -1.54
CA LEU A 219 -19.62 1.84 -0.37
C LEU A 219 -20.80 1.30 0.45
N ARG A 220 -21.84 2.10 0.66
CA ARG A 220 -23.05 1.69 1.39
C ARG A 220 -23.78 0.54 0.69
N GLU A 221 -23.95 0.63 -0.62
CA GLU A 221 -24.67 -0.35 -1.45
C GLU A 221 -23.95 -1.71 -1.44
N HIS A 222 -22.61 -1.68 -1.52
CA HIS A 222 -21.77 -2.89 -1.43
C HIS A 222 -21.42 -3.29 0.00
N ARG A 223 -21.97 -2.58 0.99
CA ARG A 223 -21.73 -2.79 2.43
C ARG A 223 -20.25 -2.73 2.82
N LEU A 224 -19.44 -1.96 2.12
CA LEU A 224 -18.04 -1.75 2.48
C LEU A 224 -17.93 -0.68 3.57
N TYR A 225 -17.18 -0.99 4.62
CA TYR A 225 -17.09 -0.14 5.80
C TYR A 225 -15.75 0.58 5.87
N ALA A 226 -15.79 1.88 6.10
CA ALA A 226 -14.62 2.73 6.28
C ALA A 226 -14.31 2.97 7.76
N LYS A 227 -13.02 3.06 8.11
CA LYS A 227 -12.59 3.42 9.45
C LYS A 227 -12.54 4.93 9.58
N PHE A 228 -13.62 5.52 10.10
CA PHE A 228 -13.76 6.99 10.20
C PHE A 228 -12.56 7.68 10.87
N SER A 229 -11.96 7.07 11.90
CA SER A 229 -10.81 7.63 12.61
C SER A 229 -9.55 7.78 11.75
N LYS A 230 -9.46 7.06 10.62
CA LYS A 230 -8.36 7.11 9.66
C LYS A 230 -8.75 7.84 8.36
N CYS A 231 -10.01 8.23 8.21
CA CYS A 231 -10.48 8.95 7.02
C CYS A 231 -10.23 10.45 7.16
N GLU A 232 -9.78 11.07 6.07
CA GLU A 232 -9.50 12.49 5.98
C GLU A 232 -10.33 13.10 4.85
N PHE A 233 -11.00 14.21 5.10
CA PHE A 233 -11.94 14.81 4.14
C PHE A 233 -11.63 16.28 3.91
N TRP A 234 -11.90 16.77 2.69
CA TRP A 234 -11.80 18.18 2.32
C TRP A 234 -10.40 18.77 2.54
N LEU A 235 -9.39 18.01 2.16
CA LEU A 235 -7.99 18.40 2.21
C LEU A 235 -7.62 19.20 0.96
N SER A 236 -6.76 20.22 1.12
CA SER A 236 -6.10 20.91 0.01
C SER A 236 -4.84 20.19 -0.44
N GLU A 237 -4.23 19.41 0.46
CA GLU A 237 -3.08 18.57 0.23
C GLU A 237 -3.26 17.23 0.95
N VAL A 238 -2.89 16.13 0.31
CA VAL A 238 -3.07 14.78 0.84
C VAL A 238 -1.78 13.98 0.79
N LYS A 239 -1.54 13.18 1.83
CA LYS A 239 -0.46 12.17 1.81
C LYS A 239 -0.97 10.91 1.14
N PHE A 240 -0.42 10.59 -0.03
CA PHE A 240 -0.81 9.43 -0.81
C PHE A 240 0.43 8.73 -1.38
N LEU A 241 0.53 7.41 -1.17
CA LEU A 241 1.65 6.58 -1.65
C LEU A 241 3.05 7.12 -1.30
N GLY A 242 3.23 7.72 -0.12
CA GLY A 242 4.53 8.27 0.30
C GLY A 242 4.92 9.59 -0.38
N HIS A 243 3.95 10.27 -0.99
CA HIS A 243 4.06 11.61 -1.56
C HIS A 243 3.03 12.55 -0.95
N VAL A 244 3.31 13.85 -0.99
CA VAL A 244 2.33 14.90 -0.73
C VAL A 244 1.81 15.39 -2.07
N VAL A 245 0.51 15.27 -2.29
CA VAL A 245 -0.16 15.76 -3.50
C VAL A 245 -0.99 16.98 -3.14
N GLY A 246 -0.84 18.06 -3.89
CA GLY A 246 -1.61 19.28 -3.74
C GLY A 246 -1.81 20.01 -5.07
N ALA A 247 -2.43 21.18 -5.01
CA ALA A 247 -2.67 22.00 -6.20
C ALA A 247 -1.37 22.42 -6.92
N ALA A 248 -0.25 22.54 -6.19
CA ALA A 248 1.06 22.90 -6.75
C ALA A 248 1.76 21.73 -7.46
N GLY A 249 1.27 20.49 -7.31
CA GLY A 249 1.87 19.29 -7.86
C GLY A 249 2.18 18.24 -6.79
N ILE A 250 3.22 17.46 -7.05
CA ILE A 250 3.63 16.32 -6.22
C ILE A 250 4.97 16.63 -5.58
N ALA A 251 5.05 16.43 -4.27
CA ALA A 251 6.26 16.50 -3.48
C ALA A 251 6.53 15.17 -2.76
N VAL A 252 7.76 14.98 -2.29
CA VAL A 252 8.14 13.84 -1.45
C VAL A 252 7.60 14.06 -0.02
N ASP A 253 7.10 13.01 0.64
CA ASP A 253 6.65 13.12 2.03
C ASP A 253 7.81 13.46 2.97
N PRO A 254 7.76 14.59 3.72
CA PRO A 254 8.82 14.98 4.64
C PRO A 254 9.20 13.91 5.66
N ALA A 255 8.25 13.06 6.08
CA ALA A 255 8.54 11.96 7.01
C ALA A 255 9.46 10.90 6.37
N LYS A 256 9.30 10.65 5.06
CA LYS A 256 10.16 9.74 4.30
C LYS A 256 11.51 10.38 3.99
N ILE A 257 11.54 11.69 3.74
CA ILE A 257 12.80 12.45 3.61
C ILE A 257 13.62 12.35 4.90
N GLN A 258 12.98 12.52 6.07
CA GLN A 258 13.66 12.45 7.35
C GLN A 258 14.28 11.07 7.59
N ALA A 259 13.53 10.00 7.31
CA ALA A 259 14.06 8.64 7.39
C ALA A 259 15.27 8.40 6.46
N ILE A 260 15.30 9.04 5.29
CA ILE A 260 16.44 9.00 4.38
C ILE A 260 17.62 9.80 4.94
N LEU A 261 17.38 10.98 5.50
CA LEU A 261 18.40 11.85 6.11
C LEU A 261 19.11 11.16 7.28
N ASP A 262 18.35 10.52 8.15
CA ASP A 262 18.85 9.86 9.36
C ASP A 262 19.43 8.47 9.06
N TRP A 263 19.37 8.02 7.80
CA TRP A 263 19.86 6.70 7.40
C TRP A 263 21.39 6.61 7.61
N PRO A 264 21.90 5.64 8.38
CA PRO A 264 23.35 5.51 8.61
C PRO A 264 24.06 5.07 7.32
N ALA A 265 25.37 5.33 7.21
CA ALA A 265 26.16 4.85 6.08
C ALA A 265 26.03 3.30 5.98
N PRO A 266 25.61 2.76 4.82
CA PRO A 266 25.44 1.31 4.65
C PRO A 266 26.74 0.55 4.89
N THR A 267 26.67 -0.50 5.71
CA THR A 267 27.80 -1.38 6.05
C THR A 267 27.72 -2.74 5.35
N SER A 268 26.63 -3.01 4.65
CA SER A 268 26.40 -4.27 3.96
C SER A 268 25.70 -4.09 2.61
N VAL A 269 25.85 -5.08 1.71
CA VAL A 269 25.15 -5.12 0.42
C VAL A 269 23.63 -5.08 0.60
N THR A 270 23.12 -5.72 1.65
CA THR A 270 21.68 -5.72 1.99
C THR A 270 21.20 -4.32 2.34
N GLU A 271 21.97 -3.57 3.12
CA GLU A 271 21.66 -2.17 3.47
C GLU A 271 21.72 -1.24 2.26
N ILE A 272 22.72 -1.41 1.39
CA ILE A 272 22.79 -0.66 0.13
C ILE A 272 21.54 -0.91 -0.72
N ARG A 273 21.13 -2.18 -0.89
CA ARG A 273 19.93 -2.53 -1.66
C ARG A 273 18.67 -1.91 -1.06
N SER A 274 18.54 -1.92 0.27
CA SER A 274 17.42 -1.28 0.97
C SER A 274 17.41 0.24 0.74
N PHE A 275 18.56 0.91 0.89
CA PHE A 275 18.68 2.35 0.64
C PHE A 275 18.40 2.71 -0.82
N LEU A 276 19.04 2.04 -1.78
CA LEU A 276 18.82 2.28 -3.21
C LEU A 276 17.39 1.96 -3.65
N GLY A 277 16.73 0.98 -3.02
CA GLY A 277 15.32 0.69 -3.24
C GLY A 277 14.43 1.87 -2.86
N LEU A 278 14.63 2.43 -1.66
CA LEU A 278 13.87 3.59 -1.18
C LEU A 278 14.22 4.87 -1.95
N ALA A 279 15.50 5.16 -2.18
CA ALA A 279 15.93 6.31 -2.96
C ALA A 279 15.47 6.20 -4.42
N GLY A 280 15.48 4.98 -4.97
CA GLY A 280 15.02 4.67 -6.32
C GLY A 280 13.51 4.90 -6.51
N TYR A 281 12.72 4.74 -5.46
CA TYR A 281 11.30 5.12 -5.46
C TYR A 281 11.10 6.61 -5.79
N TYR A 282 11.99 7.47 -5.29
CA TYR A 282 11.97 8.92 -5.51
C TYR A 282 12.86 9.39 -6.67
N ARG A 283 13.38 8.48 -7.51
CA ARG A 283 14.29 8.80 -8.62
C ARG A 283 13.75 9.89 -9.56
N ARG A 284 12.42 9.98 -9.73
CA ARG A 284 11.79 10.95 -10.63
C ARG A 284 11.96 12.41 -10.21
N PHE A 285 12.39 12.65 -8.96
CA PHE A 285 12.66 13.97 -8.40
C PHE A 285 14.15 14.35 -8.50
N VAL A 286 15.02 13.38 -8.82
CA VAL A 286 16.47 13.53 -8.77
C VAL A 286 17.04 13.49 -10.19
N LYS A 287 17.67 14.60 -10.60
CA LYS A 287 18.40 14.67 -11.87
C LYS A 287 19.58 13.70 -11.84
N ASP A 288 19.77 12.94 -12.92
CA ASP A 288 20.90 12.01 -13.12
C ASP A 288 21.06 10.96 -12.02
N PHE A 289 19.95 10.55 -11.38
CA PHE A 289 19.93 9.57 -10.28
C PHE A 289 20.80 8.33 -10.55
N SER A 290 20.66 7.69 -11.72
CA SER A 290 21.44 6.50 -12.07
C SER A 290 22.95 6.74 -12.12
N LYS A 291 23.37 7.94 -12.48
CA LYS A 291 24.79 8.32 -12.57
C LYS A 291 25.37 8.48 -11.17
N ILE A 292 24.62 9.11 -10.27
CA ILE A 292 25.01 9.30 -8.87
C ILE A 292 24.98 7.97 -8.11
N ALA A 293 23.97 7.14 -8.31
CA ALA A 293 23.82 5.85 -7.64
C ALA A 293 24.78 4.76 -8.15
N SER A 294 25.53 5.01 -9.23
CA SER A 294 26.40 4.02 -9.89
C SER A 294 27.45 3.38 -8.96
N PRO A 295 28.25 4.13 -8.17
CA PRO A 295 29.24 3.54 -7.27
C PRO A 295 28.63 2.55 -6.27
N MET A 296 27.49 2.92 -5.67
CA MET A 296 26.75 2.05 -4.76
C MET A 296 26.11 0.85 -5.48
N THR A 297 25.61 1.04 -6.71
CA THR A 297 25.01 -0.04 -7.49
C THR A 297 26.03 -1.12 -7.84
N LYS A 298 27.28 -0.73 -8.15
CA LYS A 298 28.40 -1.67 -8.38
C LYS A 298 28.64 -2.60 -7.19
N LEU A 299 28.56 -2.09 -5.96
CA LEU A 299 28.71 -2.89 -4.73
C LEU A 299 27.59 -3.94 -4.55
N THR A 300 26.49 -3.85 -5.31
CA THR A 300 25.39 -4.82 -5.25
C THR A 300 25.51 -5.96 -6.26
N GLN A 301 26.48 -5.89 -7.19
CA GLN A 301 26.71 -6.89 -8.23
C GLN A 301 27.30 -8.18 -7.65
N LYS A 302 27.13 -9.29 -8.37
CA LYS A 302 27.73 -10.58 -7.98
C LYS A 302 29.26 -10.48 -8.10
N ASP A 303 29.96 -11.16 -7.19
CA ASP A 303 31.42 -11.29 -7.17
C ASP A 303 32.22 -9.99 -6.92
N VAL A 304 31.54 -8.92 -6.50
CA VAL A 304 32.19 -7.67 -6.05
C VAL A 304 32.41 -7.72 -4.54
N LYS A 305 33.65 -7.52 -4.08
CA LYS A 305 33.95 -7.36 -2.65
C LYS A 305 33.36 -6.06 -2.13
N PHE A 306 32.67 -6.13 -0.99
CA PHE A 306 32.16 -4.94 -0.34
C PHE A 306 33.32 -4.07 0.16
N HIS A 307 33.46 -2.89 -0.43
CA HIS A 307 34.41 -1.86 -0.01
C HIS A 307 33.72 -0.51 -0.14
N TRP A 308 33.36 0.08 0.99
CA TRP A 308 32.75 1.40 1.03
C TRP A 308 33.85 2.45 0.79
N SER A 309 33.89 3.00 -0.42
CA SER A 309 34.88 4.00 -0.85
C SER A 309 34.38 5.42 -0.61
N ASP A 310 35.30 6.39 -0.68
CA ASP A 310 34.96 7.82 -0.62
C ASP A 310 33.97 8.21 -1.74
N GLU A 311 34.07 7.58 -2.92
CA GLU A 311 33.10 7.76 -4.02
C GLU A 311 31.68 7.29 -3.65
N CYS A 312 31.58 6.21 -2.85
CA CYS A 312 30.29 5.72 -2.36
C CYS A 312 29.72 6.64 -1.28
N GLU A 313 30.57 7.14 -0.39
CA GLU A 313 30.16 8.10 0.64
C GLU A 313 29.70 9.42 0.03
N GLU A 314 30.42 9.95 -0.95
CA GLU A 314 30.04 11.16 -1.66
C GLU A 314 28.72 10.97 -2.42
N ALA A 315 28.56 9.85 -3.14
CA ALA A 315 27.31 9.51 -3.82
C ALA A 315 26.13 9.39 -2.84
N PHE A 316 26.36 8.78 -1.67
CA PHE A 316 25.36 8.64 -0.62
C PHE A 316 24.93 10.00 -0.05
N ALA A 317 25.88 10.84 0.32
CA ALA A 317 25.63 12.20 0.80
C ALA A 317 24.94 13.07 -0.26
N GLN A 318 25.35 12.94 -1.53
CA GLN A 318 24.75 13.67 -2.64
C GLN A 318 23.29 13.25 -2.88
N LEU A 319 22.98 11.96 -2.87
CA LEU A 319 21.59 11.49 -3.01
C LEU A 319 20.72 11.97 -1.85
N LYS A 320 21.22 11.92 -0.61
CA LYS A 320 20.52 12.49 0.55
C LYS A 320 20.18 13.96 0.34
N LYS A 321 21.15 14.77 -0.09
CA LYS A 321 20.97 16.21 -0.37
C LYS A 321 19.97 16.48 -1.50
N LEU A 322 20.01 15.70 -2.58
CA LEU A 322 19.10 15.90 -3.71
C LEU A 322 17.67 15.49 -3.39
N LEU A 323 17.49 14.48 -2.54
CA LEU A 323 16.16 14.05 -2.08
C LEU A 323 15.54 15.03 -1.09
N THR A 324 16.35 15.75 -0.30
CA THR A 324 15.86 16.81 0.61
C THR A 324 15.58 18.13 -0.10
N THR A 325 16.35 18.45 -1.14
CA THR A 325 16.16 19.65 -1.97
C THR A 325 15.31 19.38 -3.21
N ALA A 326 14.64 18.23 -3.25
CA ALA A 326 13.82 17.78 -4.36
C ALA A 326 12.75 18.83 -4.72
N PRO A 327 12.63 19.23 -6.00
CA PRO A 327 11.62 20.19 -6.41
C PRO A 327 10.23 19.54 -6.41
N VAL A 328 9.20 20.37 -6.25
CA VAL A 328 7.81 19.95 -6.54
C VAL A 328 7.71 19.67 -8.04
N LEU A 329 7.25 18.47 -8.39
CA LEU A 329 6.98 18.11 -9.78
C LEU A 329 5.55 18.51 -10.12
N ILE A 330 5.38 19.22 -11.24
CA ILE A 330 4.04 19.52 -11.72
C ILE A 330 3.41 18.27 -12.36
N LEU A 331 2.10 18.15 -12.23
CA LEU A 331 1.34 17.22 -13.04
C LEU A 331 1.22 17.77 -14.45
N SER A 332 1.46 16.93 -15.46
CA SER A 332 1.41 17.39 -16.84
C SER A 332 0.02 17.93 -17.19
N GLU A 333 -0.08 18.93 -18.05
CA GLU A 333 -1.35 19.49 -18.53
C GLU A 333 -1.71 18.97 -19.93
N ALA A 334 -2.99 18.71 -20.18
CA ALA A 334 -3.45 18.17 -21.46
C ALA A 334 -3.51 19.30 -22.50
N GLY A 335 -3.10 19.02 -23.74
CA GLY A 335 -3.09 20.01 -24.82
C GLY A 335 -1.90 20.98 -24.80
N LYS A 336 -1.04 20.93 -23.77
CA LYS A 336 0.22 21.67 -23.73
C LYS A 336 1.36 20.83 -24.30
N GLY A 337 2.21 21.44 -25.12
CA GLY A 337 3.38 20.78 -25.70
C GLY A 337 4.40 20.37 -24.64
N PHE A 338 5.06 19.23 -24.86
CA PHE A 338 6.16 18.76 -24.02
C PHE A 338 7.50 19.14 -24.64
N MET A 339 8.47 19.43 -23.78
CA MET A 339 9.88 19.54 -24.16
C MET A 339 10.68 18.48 -23.41
N VAL A 340 11.52 17.78 -24.16
CA VAL A 340 12.42 16.76 -23.62
C VAL A 340 13.84 17.27 -23.77
N TYR A 341 14.52 17.45 -22.65
CA TYR A 341 15.95 17.77 -22.64
C TYR A 341 16.70 16.50 -22.30
N THR A 342 17.51 16.02 -23.23
CA THR A 342 18.33 14.81 -23.06
C THR A 342 19.81 15.16 -23.07
N ASP A 343 20.56 14.51 -22.18
CA ASP A 343 22.02 14.52 -22.19
C ASP A 343 22.54 13.08 -22.07
N ALA A 344 23.66 12.80 -22.73
CA ALA A 344 24.23 11.46 -22.81
C ALA A 344 25.74 11.52 -22.61
N SER A 345 26.27 10.65 -21.76
CA SER A 345 27.71 10.43 -21.62
C SER A 345 28.03 8.95 -21.68
N ARG A 346 29.31 8.59 -21.80
CA ARG A 346 29.78 7.18 -21.80
C ARG A 346 29.38 6.36 -20.57
N MET A 347 28.88 7.00 -19.53
CA MET A 347 28.46 6.38 -18.26
C MET A 347 26.94 6.31 -18.10
N GLY A 348 26.15 6.94 -18.98
CA GLY A 348 24.70 6.95 -18.83
C GLY A 348 23.98 8.10 -19.55
N LEU A 349 22.66 7.99 -19.55
CA LEU A 349 21.69 8.88 -20.17
C LEU A 349 20.90 9.61 -19.07
N GLY A 350 20.72 10.92 -19.23
CA GLY A 350 19.88 11.77 -18.40
C GLY A 350 18.83 12.46 -19.26
N CYS A 351 17.62 12.63 -18.70
CA CYS A 351 16.51 13.27 -19.37
C CYS A 351 15.65 14.06 -18.38
N VAL A 352 15.18 15.24 -18.80
CA VAL A 352 14.17 16.02 -18.09
C VAL A 352 12.98 16.24 -19.01
N LEU A 353 11.79 15.85 -18.53
CA LEU A 353 10.52 16.17 -19.19
C LEU A 353 9.97 17.46 -18.59
N MET A 354 9.72 18.46 -19.45
CA MET A 354 9.23 19.77 -19.06
C MET A 354 7.99 20.20 -19.86
N GLN A 355 7.17 21.06 -19.24
CA GLN A 355 6.11 21.81 -19.93
C GLN A 355 6.32 23.32 -19.72
N GLU A 356 5.92 24.12 -20.71
CA GLU A 356 5.97 25.60 -20.70
C GLU A 356 7.33 26.20 -20.25
N LYS A 357 8.42 25.60 -20.73
CA LYS A 357 9.84 26.01 -20.59
C LYS A 357 10.42 25.96 -19.18
N TRP A 358 9.62 25.99 -18.12
CA TRP A 358 10.10 26.10 -16.74
C TRP A 358 9.59 25.02 -15.80
N TYR A 359 8.47 24.36 -16.13
CA TYR A 359 7.86 23.42 -15.21
C TYR A 359 8.35 22.00 -15.46
N LYS A 360 8.88 21.38 -14.40
CA LYS A 360 9.46 20.04 -14.42
C LYS A 360 8.39 19.00 -14.11
N VAL A 361 8.16 18.08 -15.05
CA VAL A 361 7.18 17.00 -14.93
C VAL A 361 7.82 15.74 -14.35
N ALA A 362 9.00 15.38 -14.86
CA ALA A 362 9.76 14.22 -14.40
C ALA A 362 11.24 14.30 -14.80
N TYR A 363 12.09 13.69 -13.98
CA TYR A 363 13.45 13.31 -14.34
C TYR A 363 13.51 11.83 -14.67
N ALA A 364 14.26 11.48 -15.71
CA ALA A 364 14.58 10.11 -16.06
C ALA A 364 16.09 9.97 -16.24
N SER A 365 16.65 8.86 -15.77
CA SER A 365 18.05 8.53 -16.02
C SER A 365 18.20 7.02 -16.18
N ARG A 366 19.19 6.63 -16.98
CA ARG A 366 19.49 5.22 -17.23
C ARG A 366 21.00 5.03 -17.39
N HIS A 367 21.53 3.99 -16.77
CA HIS A 367 22.91 3.58 -17.01
C HIS A 367 23.05 2.95 -18.41
N GLN A 368 24.15 3.21 -19.10
CA GLN A 368 24.51 2.46 -20.30
C GLN A 368 25.43 1.33 -19.85
N ASP A 369 24.92 0.09 -19.91
CA ASP A 369 25.75 -1.09 -19.76
C ASP A 369 26.57 -1.23 -21.05
N THR A 370 27.88 -0.97 -20.97
CA THR A 370 28.85 -1.36 -22.01
C THR A 370 29.46 -2.71 -21.70
#